data_AF-A0A6M2A5S2-F1
#
_entry.id   AF-A0A6M2A5S2-F1
#
_cell.length_a   1.000
_cell.length_b   1.000
_cell.length_c   1.000
_cell.angle_alpha   90.00
_cell.angle_beta   90.00
_cell.angle_gamma   90.00
#
_symmetry.space_group_name_H-M   'P 1'
#
loop_
_entity.id
_entity.type
_entity.pdbx_description
1 polymer ?
#
loop_
_entity_poly.entity_id
_entity_poly.type
_entity_poly.pdbx_seq_one_letter_code
_entity_poly.pdbx_strand_id
1 'polypeptide(L)' 'MNRFFKIGEAANILGVTVQTMRRWEISGYLKPDRKSEGGTRYYRQDKLLGKKCIETDLTLAYARVSSHDQKKDLERQKSL' A
#
# COMPACT_ATOMS: atom_id res chain seq x y z
N MET A 1 -11.06 14.24 15.40
CA MET A 1 -12.16 13.37 14.91
C MET A 1 -11.58 12.39 13.89
N ASN A 2 -11.79 11.09 14.07
CA ASN A 2 -11.40 10.12 13.05
C ASN A 2 -12.53 9.96 12.04
N ARG A 3 -12.30 10.46 10.82
CA ARG A 3 -13.22 10.29 9.69
C ARG A 3 -13.18 8.84 9.20
N PHE A 4 -14.36 8.32 8.87
CA PHE A 4 -14.50 7.02 8.21
C PHE A 4 -14.86 7.23 6.74
N PHE A 5 -14.26 6.42 5.88
CA PHE A 5 -14.51 6.39 4.45
C PHE A 5 -15.21 5.11 4.04
N LYS A 6 -16.19 5.20 3.15
CA LYS A 6 -16.74 4.03 2.45
C LYS A 6 -15.71 3.46 1.49
N ILE A 7 -15.88 2.22 1.04
CA ILE A 7 -14.92 1.56 0.14
C ILE A 7 -14.61 2.34 -1.15
N GLY A 8 -15.60 3.05 -1.72
CA GLY A 8 -15.38 3.88 -2.90
C GLY A 8 -14.50 5.10 -2.62
N GLU A 9 -14.79 5.81 -1.52
CA GLU A 9 -13.96 6.95 -1.08
C GLU A 9 -12.54 6.50 -0.74
N ALA A 10 -12.40 5.36 -0.04
CA ALA A 10 -11.10 4.81 0.31
C ALA A 10 -10.30 4.38 -0.93
N ALA A 11 -10.95 3.79 -1.93
CA ALA A 11 -10.33 3.43 -3.20
C ALA A 11 -9.82 4.68 -3.96
N ASN A 12 -10.63 5.75 -3.99
CA ASN A 12 -10.23 7.02 -4.59
C ASN A 12 -9.04 7.66 -3.87
N ILE A 13 -9.02 7.63 -2.54
CA ILE A 13 -7.91 8.16 -1.73
C ILE A 13 -6.61 7.41 -2.02
N LEU A 14 -6.67 6.09 -2.17
CA LEU A 14 -5.51 5.24 -2.44
C LEU A 14 -5.13 5.16 -3.93
N GLY A 15 -5.91 5.76 -4.83
CA GLY A 15 -5.66 5.70 -6.27
C GLY A 15 -5.84 4.30 -6.87
N VAL A 16 -6.68 3.45 -6.27
CA VAL A 16 -6.93 2.07 -6.72
C VAL A 16 -8.42 1.85 -7.01
N THR A 17 -8.75 0.71 -7.62
CA THR A 17 -10.16 0.34 -7.84
C THR A 17 -10.79 -0.24 -6.58
N VAL A 18 -12.13 -0.18 -6.48
CA VAL A 18 -12.90 -0.87 -5.44
C VAL A 18 -12.65 -2.39 -5.45
N GLN A 19 -12.39 -2.98 -6.62
CA GLN A 19 -12.07 -4.40 -6.74
C GLN A 19 -10.71 -4.73 -6.11
N THR A 20 -9.71 -3.85 -6.27
CA THR A 20 -8.40 -3.98 -5.60
C THR A 20 -8.57 -4.00 -4.08
N MET A 21 -9.39 -3.10 -3.53
CA MET A 21 -9.70 -3.06 -2.10
C MET A 21 -10.35 -4.38 -1.62
N ARG A 22 -11.28 -4.96 -2.39
CA ARG A 22 -11.89 -6.27 -2.06
C ARG A 22 -10.87 -7.41 -2.11
N ARG A 23 -9.95 -7.39 -3.08
CA ARG A 23 -8.86 -8.39 -3.16
C ARG A 23 -7.92 -8.29 -1.96
N TRP A 24 -7.58 -7.07 -1.53
CA TRP A 24 -6.77 -6.85 -0.34
C TRP A 24 -7.44 -7.29 0.95
N GLU A 25 -8.77 -7.18 1.04
CA GLU A 25 -9.52 -7.74 2.16
C GLU A 25 -9.42 -9.27 2.19
N ILE A 26 -9.59 -9.92 1.04
CA ILE A 26 -9.49 -11.39 0.90
C ILE A 26 -8.08 -11.88 1.23
N SER A 27 -7.04 -11.20 0.74
CA SER A 27 -5.65 -11.56 1.03
C SER A 27 -5.21 -11.21 2.45
N GLY A 28 -6.01 -10.42 3.18
CA GLY A 28 -5.68 -9.93 4.51
C GLY A 28 -4.72 -8.74 4.53
N TYR A 29 -4.31 -8.21 3.37
CA TYR A 29 -3.44 -7.04 3.26
C TYR A 29 -4.07 -5.77 3.84
N LEU A 30 -5.37 -5.56 3.59
CA LEU A 30 -6.11 -4.41 4.10
C LEU A 30 -7.52 -4.84 4.50
N LYS A 31 -7.83 -4.76 5.79
CA LYS A 31 -9.17 -5.09 6.33
C LYS A 31 -9.94 -3.81 6.68
N PRO A 32 -11.27 -3.78 6.47
CA PRO A 32 -12.10 -2.69 6.93
C PRO A 32 -12.10 -2.63 8.46
N ASP A 33 -12.12 -1.42 9.03
CA ASP A 33 -12.17 -1.22 10.48
C ASP A 33 -13.51 -1.66 11.08
N ARG A 34 -14.59 -1.53 10.31
CA ARG A 34 -15.90 -2.06 10.66
C ARG A 34 -16.75 -2.34 9.43
N LYS A 35 -17.75 -3.19 9.62
CA LYS A 35 -18.81 -3.46 8.66
C LYS A 35 -20.15 -3.10 9.30
N SER A 36 -21.05 -2.45 8.56
CA SER A 36 -22.45 -2.33 8.98
C SER A 36 -23.16 -3.68 8.85
N GLU A 37 -24.35 -3.80 9.43
CA GLU A 37 -25.21 -4.99 9.25
C GLU A 37 -25.48 -5.30 7.77
N GLY A 38 -25.76 -4.27 6.97
CA GLY A 38 -25.88 -4.41 5.50
C GLY A 38 -24.57 -4.63 4.73
N GLY A 39 -23.46 -4.96 5.40
CA GLY A 39 -22.18 -5.29 4.76
C GLY A 39 -21.37 -4.12 4.21
N THR A 40 -21.73 -2.88 4.54
CA THR A 40 -20.97 -1.68 4.11
C THR A 40 -19.66 -1.60 4.87
N ARG A 41 -18.56 -1.47 4.15
CA ARG A 41 -17.19 -1.40 4.70
C ARG A 41 -16.79 0.03 4.99
N TYR A 42 -16.19 0.25 6.15
CA TYR A 42 -15.69 1.54 6.58
C TYR A 42 -14.20 1.47 6.94
N TYR A 43 -13.44 2.46 6.49
CA TYR A 43 -12.00 2.59 6.69
C TYR A 43 -11.70 3.88 7.43
N ARG A 44 -10.91 3.82 8.51
CA ARG A 44 -10.49 5.02 9.24
C ARG A 44 -9.40 5.75 8.48
N GLN A 45 -9.52 7.07 8.42
CA GLN A 45 -8.55 7.95 7.75
C GLN A 45 -7.10 7.75 8.23
N ASP A 46 -6.90 7.61 9.55
CA ASP A 46 -5.57 7.52 10.16
C ASP A 46 -4.84 6.20 9.85
N LYS A 47 -5.59 5.13 9.58
CA LYS A 47 -5.01 3.86 9.13
C LYS A 47 -4.87 3.79 7.61
N LEU A 48 -5.80 4.39 6.87
CA LEU A 48 -5.81 4.33 5.41
C LEU A 48 -4.62 5.09 4.80
N LEU A 49 -4.32 6.28 5.34
CA LEU A 49 -3.23 7.13 4.86
C LEU A 49 -1.87 6.81 5.50
N GLY A 50 -1.86 5.88 6.47
CA GLY A 50 -0.73 5.61 7.35
C GLY A 50 -0.42 6.81 8.25
N LYS A 51 -0.10 6.56 9.52
CA LYS A 51 0.79 7.51 10.20
C LYS A 51 2.13 7.40 9.48
N LYS A 52 2.79 8.53 9.16
CA LYS A 52 4.22 8.55 8.80
C LYS A 52 5.04 8.13 10.04
N CYS A 53 4.89 6.90 10.48
CA CYS A 53 5.83 6.22 11.34
C CYS A 53 6.49 5.22 10.39
N ILE A 54 7.42 5.73 9.59
CA ILE A 54 8.35 4.87 8.86
C ILE A 54 9.29 4.37 9.95
N GLU A 55 8.88 3.29 10.64
CA GLU A 55 9.84 2.45 11.32
C GLU A 55 10.72 1.86 10.22
N THR A 56 11.99 2.22 10.32
CA THR A 56 13.04 2.09 9.34
C THR A 56 13.29 0.63 8.99
N ASP A 57 12.68 0.17 7.88
CA ASP A 57 13.14 -0.95 7.03
C ASP A 57 12.36 -1.00 5.68
N LEU A 58 11.87 0.15 5.20
CA LEU A 58 11.13 0.19 3.93
C LEU A 58 12.10 0.15 2.74
N THR A 59 12.02 -0.92 1.93
CA THR A 59 12.69 -0.96 0.62
C THR A 59 12.10 0.13 -0.29
N LEU A 60 12.85 1.21 -0.48
CA LEU A 60 12.42 2.41 -1.21
C LEU A 60 12.51 2.26 -2.74
N ALA A 61 13.44 1.47 -3.25
CA ALA A 61 13.65 1.28 -4.68
C ALA A 61 14.19 -0.11 -4.99
N TYR A 62 13.85 -0.61 -6.17
CA TYR A 62 14.43 -1.82 -6.76
C TYR A 62 15.19 -1.43 -8.02
N ALA A 63 16.45 -1.83 -8.11
CA ALA A 63 17.29 -1.61 -9.28
C ALA A 63 17.66 -2.96 -9.91
N ARG A 64 17.66 -3.02 -11.25
CA ARG A 64 18.12 -4.18 -12.02
C ARG A 64 18.84 -3.74 -13.29
N VAL A 65 19.69 -4.62 -13.81
CA VAL A 65 20.34 -4.46 -15.12
C VAL A 65 19.67 -5.32 -16.18
N SER A 66 19.81 -4.94 -17.45
CA SER A 66 19.23 -5.64 -18.58
C SER A 66 19.94 -6.96 -18.90
N SER A 67 21.27 -7.02 -18.71
CA SER A 67 22.11 -8.18 -19.02
C SER A 67 22.98 -8.57 -17.84
N HIS A 68 23.34 -9.85 -17.75
CA HIS A 68 24.14 -10.39 -16.64
C HIS A 68 25.51 -9.71 -16.53
N ASP A 69 26.13 -9.38 -17.66
CA ASP A 69 27.47 -8.78 -17.71
C ASP A 69 27.53 -7.40 -17.03
N GLN A 70 26.41 -6.67 -17.01
CA GLN A 70 26.29 -5.34 -16.40
C GLN A 70 26.18 -5.40 -14.87
N LYS A 71 26.12 -6.59 -14.26
CA LYS A 71 25.98 -6.75 -12.81
C LYS A 71 27.16 -6.11 -12.05
N LYS A 72 28.36 -6.18 -12.60
CA LYS A 72 29.55 -5.55 -11.99
C LYS A 72 29.44 -4.02 -11.98
N ASP A 73 28.84 -3.42 -13.01
CA ASP A 73 28.63 -1.98 -13.08
C ASP A 73 27.59 -1.52 -12.05
N LEU A 74 26.53 -2.32 -11.83
CA LEU A 74 25.52 -2.04 -10.81
C LEU A 74 26.12 -2.03 -9.40
N GLU A 75 27.00 -2.99 -9.07
CA GLU A 75 27.71 -3.01 -7.78
C GLU A 75 28.62 -1.78 -7.64
N ARG A 76 29.30 -1.36 -8.72
CA ARG A 76 30.14 -0.15 -8.71
C ARG A 76 29.30 1.13 -8.50
N GLN A 77 28.12 1.21 -9.10
CA GLN A 77 27.20 2.33 -8.92
C GLN A 77 26.61 2.41 -7.51
N LYS A 78 26.44 1.25 -6.86
CA LYS A 78 25.95 1.18 -5.47
C LYS A 78 26.99 1.66 -4.45
N SER A 79 28.28 1.49 -4.74
CA SER A 79 29.37 1.84 -3.81
C SER A 79 29.90 3.27 -3.96
N LEU A 80 29.38 4.04 -4.92
CA LEU A 80 29.65 5.47 -5.08
C LEU A 80 28.65 6.28 -4.23
#